data_AF-A0A2T4V553-F1
#
_entry.id   AF-A0A2T4V553-F1
#
_cell.length_a   1.000
_cell.length_b   1.000
_cell.length_c   1.000
_cell.angle_alpha   90.00
_cell.angle_beta   90.00
_cell.angle_gamma   90.00
#
_symmetry.space_group_name_H-M   'P 1'
#
loop_
_entity.id
_entity.type
_entity.pdbx_description
1 polymer ?
#
loop_
_entity_poly.entity_id
_entity_poly.type
_entity_poly.pdbx_seq_one_letter_code
_entity_poly.pdbx_strand_id
1 'polypeptide(L)'
;MNTAKVQSPKLEGGEKKQPTIMFTPRVNAEGKKQRLDPNATKPYSQGVAPPFGPDRASSKPMPDVNVNGTACLVHGTMPEFVEGAIKDGHLGSAYRREGPTGNYSRDADKRGGGGLAVYTRAVGTEHTKWQAMGYGVGSNENKVQLILSPEILNKPNHTWRASSTDNMGKAPGVLPADLADVKNGKKDGWDLWAKQSERGRNQAFNETVKAQPKGGFAENNEQMHWEKIPLQDSLKGAVCTSQSSFDTLMKIPGATRKSDTEGTIPMGEKHVPVIFASKDTSLLGALKRAGIANDSNQVG
;
A
#
# COMPACT_ATOMS: atom_id res chain seq x y z
N MET A 1 -25.93 63.72 5.15
CA MET A 1 -24.88 62.86 4.55
C MET A 1 -23.74 62.81 5.53
N ASN A 2 -23.55 61.66 6.19
CA ASN A 2 -22.45 61.42 7.12
C ASN A 2 -21.84 60.07 6.75
N THR A 3 -20.55 60.09 6.41
CA THR A 3 -19.74 58.96 5.98
C THR A 3 -19.29 58.16 7.20
N ALA A 4 -19.98 57.06 7.50
CA ALA A 4 -19.48 56.06 8.45
C ALA A 4 -18.70 54.98 7.68
N LYS A 5 -17.38 54.98 7.87
CA LYS A 5 -16.45 53.95 7.39
C LYS A 5 -16.88 52.58 7.92
N VAL A 6 -17.26 51.68 7.02
CA VAL A 6 -17.34 50.24 7.31
C VAL A 6 -15.90 49.73 7.40
N GLN A 7 -15.50 49.36 8.62
CA GLN A 7 -14.22 48.72 8.89
C GLN A 7 -14.26 47.33 8.23
N SER A 8 -13.44 47.11 7.21
CA SER A 8 -13.24 45.77 6.64
C SER A 8 -12.68 44.84 7.74
N PRO A 9 -13.22 43.63 7.92
CA PRO A 9 -12.61 42.67 8.81
C PRO A 9 -11.20 42.35 8.29
N LYS A 10 -10.20 42.49 9.16
CA LYS A 10 -8.84 42.01 8.92
C LYS A 10 -8.93 40.54 8.51
N LEU A 11 -8.54 40.24 7.28
CA LEU A 11 -8.15 38.89 6.90
C LEU A 11 -6.91 38.55 7.73
N GLU A 12 -7.10 37.84 8.84
CA GLU A 12 -6.01 37.15 9.52
C GLU A 12 -5.53 36.03 8.60
N GLY A 13 -4.61 36.39 7.70
CA GLY A 13 -3.75 35.47 6.97
C GLY A 13 -2.77 34.82 7.93
N GLY A 14 -3.27 33.96 8.81
CA GLY A 14 -2.44 32.93 9.40
C GLY A 14 -2.33 31.81 8.37
N GLU A 15 -1.16 31.64 7.75
CA GLU A 15 -0.83 30.36 7.11
C GLU A 15 -1.14 29.27 8.14
N LYS A 16 -2.21 28.50 7.91
CA LYS A 16 -2.47 27.30 8.69
C LYS A 16 -1.29 26.37 8.43
N LYS A 17 -0.30 26.40 9.32
CA LYS A 17 0.79 25.41 9.33
C LYS A 17 0.13 24.06 9.19
N GLN A 18 0.47 23.34 8.11
CA GLN A 18 -0.08 22.01 7.90
C GLN A 18 0.22 21.17 9.15
N PRO A 19 -0.77 20.45 9.69
CA PRO A 19 -0.57 19.66 10.89
C PRO A 19 0.54 18.63 10.62
N THR A 20 1.62 18.72 11.39
CA THR A 20 2.72 17.76 11.34
C THR A 20 2.20 16.40 11.81
N ILE A 21 2.27 15.40 10.92
CA ILE A 21 1.84 14.05 11.27
C ILE A 21 2.93 13.41 12.10
N MET A 22 2.67 13.36 13.41
CA MET A 22 3.59 12.76 14.36
C MET A 22 3.51 11.25 14.24
N PHE A 23 4.52 10.66 13.61
CA PHE A 23 4.74 9.23 13.70
C PHE A 23 5.41 8.88 15.03
N THR A 24 4.85 7.87 15.67
CA THR A 24 5.53 7.16 16.76
C THR A 24 5.44 5.70 16.35
N PRO A 25 6.46 5.17 15.64
CA PRO A 25 7.33 4.20 16.34
C PRO A 25 8.77 4.18 15.74
N ARG A 26 9.84 3.79 16.44
CA ARG A 26 10.03 2.49 17.09
C ARG A 26 11.16 2.50 18.10
N VAL A 27 11.13 1.39 18.86
CA VAL A 27 12.26 0.79 19.54
C VAL A 27 13.59 1.05 18.84
N ASN A 28 14.49 1.74 19.52
CA ASN A 28 15.89 1.86 19.14
C ASN A 28 16.55 0.45 19.10
N ALA A 29 17.85 0.38 18.76
CA ALA A 29 18.58 -0.90 18.73
C ALA A 29 18.45 -1.68 20.07
N GLU A 30 18.13 -0.98 21.16
CA GLU A 30 17.96 -1.47 22.52
C GLU A 30 16.50 -1.81 22.89
N GLY A 31 15.53 -1.75 21.97
CA GLY A 31 14.16 -2.17 22.28
C GLY A 31 13.27 -1.10 22.95
N LYS A 32 13.63 0.20 22.96
CA LYS A 32 12.87 1.28 23.65
C LYS A 32 12.11 2.21 22.72
N LYS A 33 10.78 2.31 22.89
CA LYS A 33 9.89 3.16 22.04
C LYS A 33 10.46 4.57 21.91
N GLN A 34 10.80 4.99 20.69
CA GLN A 34 11.26 6.35 20.37
C GLN A 34 10.17 7.08 19.57
N ARG A 35 9.91 8.34 19.96
CA ARG A 35 9.09 9.26 19.18
C ARG A 35 9.93 9.82 18.05
N LEU A 36 9.40 9.80 16.82
CA LEU A 36 10.16 10.30 15.67
C LEU A 36 10.20 11.84 15.72
N ASP A 37 11.37 12.40 15.40
CA ASP A 37 11.52 13.83 15.17
C ASP A 37 10.96 14.14 13.77
N PRO A 38 9.90 14.96 13.65
CA PRO A 38 9.32 15.32 12.35
C PRO A 38 10.26 16.15 11.48
N ASN A 39 11.35 16.68 12.03
CA ASN A 39 12.35 17.44 11.26
C ASN A 39 13.57 16.59 10.88
N ALA A 40 13.57 15.29 11.18
CA ALA A 40 14.68 14.42 10.84
C ALA A 40 14.86 14.34 9.31
N THR A 41 16.06 14.68 8.85
CA THR A 41 16.48 14.61 7.45
C THR A 41 16.95 13.22 7.02
N LYS A 42 17.05 12.27 7.97
CA LYS A 42 17.46 10.88 7.71
C LYS A 42 16.24 10.00 7.43
N PRO A 43 16.35 8.99 6.53
CA PRO A 43 15.28 8.03 6.30
C PRO A 43 14.92 7.32 7.60
N TYR A 44 13.65 7.41 7.97
CA TYR A 44 13.14 6.81 9.21
C TYR A 44 13.33 5.30 9.20
N SER A 45 13.99 4.77 10.23
CA SER A 45 14.07 3.32 10.46
C SER A 45 12.74 2.87 11.04
N GLN A 46 12.02 2.04 10.27
CA GLN A 46 10.78 1.46 10.74
C GLN A 46 11.01 0.40 11.82
N GLY A 47 12.26 -0.03 12.09
CA GLY A 47 12.65 -1.07 13.05
C GLY A 47 12.13 -2.47 12.69
N VAL A 48 12.38 -3.47 13.55
CA VAL A 48 12.04 -4.88 13.27
C VAL A 48 10.54 -5.13 13.41
N ALA A 49 9.94 -5.85 12.46
CA ALA A 49 8.54 -6.26 12.54
C ALA A 49 8.25 -7.01 13.86
N PRO A 50 7.06 -6.88 14.46
CA PRO A 50 6.77 -7.58 15.70
C PRO A 50 6.65 -9.08 15.38
N PRO A 51 7.11 -9.99 16.26
CA PRO A 51 6.89 -11.41 16.07
C PRO A 51 5.38 -11.73 16.00
N PHE A 52 5.02 -12.83 15.35
CA PHE A 52 3.64 -13.31 15.39
C PHE A 52 3.25 -13.69 16.82
N GLY A 53 1.99 -13.45 17.15
CA GLY A 53 1.37 -13.98 18.35
C GLY A 53 1.21 -15.50 18.27
N PRO A 54 0.98 -16.18 19.40
CA PRO A 54 0.78 -17.62 19.42
C PRO A 54 -0.44 -18.02 18.60
N ASP A 55 -0.33 -19.14 17.89
CA ASP A 55 -1.48 -19.80 17.31
C ASP A 55 -2.40 -20.32 18.42
N ARG A 56 -3.71 -20.08 18.29
CA ARG A 56 -4.68 -20.79 19.13
C ARG A 56 -4.61 -22.28 18.78
N ALA A 57 -4.61 -23.14 19.79
CA ALA A 57 -4.54 -24.58 19.61
C ALA A 57 -5.54 -25.04 18.53
N SER A 58 -5.02 -25.60 17.44
CA SER A 58 -5.81 -26.10 16.32
C SER A 58 -5.23 -27.45 15.91
N SER A 59 -6.11 -28.45 15.79
CA SER A 59 -5.75 -29.78 15.27
C SER A 59 -5.52 -29.78 13.74
N LYS A 60 -5.82 -28.69 13.05
CA LYS A 60 -5.66 -28.59 11.59
C LYS A 60 -4.23 -28.17 11.24
N PRO A 61 -3.64 -28.68 10.13
CA PRO A 61 -2.40 -28.17 9.58
C PRO A 61 -2.43 -26.65 9.38
N MET A 62 -1.29 -25.98 9.51
CA MET A 62 -1.18 -24.55 9.18
C MET A 62 -1.43 -24.40 7.68
N PRO A 63 -2.38 -23.53 7.25
CA PRO A 63 -2.60 -23.34 5.83
C PRO A 63 -1.46 -22.53 5.24
N ASP A 64 -0.95 -22.94 4.09
CA ASP A 64 -0.01 -22.14 3.31
C ASP A 64 -0.69 -20.91 2.70
N VAL A 65 0.11 -19.91 2.36
CA VAL A 65 -0.36 -18.72 1.62
C VAL A 65 -0.72 -19.15 0.20
N ASN A 66 -1.93 -18.83 -0.26
CA ASN A 66 -2.44 -19.23 -1.57
C ASN A 66 -1.89 -18.35 -2.70
N VAL A 67 -0.58 -18.44 -2.96
CA VAL A 67 0.10 -17.71 -4.04
C VAL A 67 -0.46 -18.12 -5.41
N ASN A 68 -0.74 -19.40 -5.62
CA ASN A 68 -1.31 -19.90 -6.88
C ASN A 68 -2.72 -19.35 -7.17
N GLY A 69 -3.54 -19.10 -6.14
CA GLY A 69 -4.83 -18.44 -6.30
C GLY A 69 -4.76 -16.91 -6.36
N THR A 70 -3.56 -16.33 -6.28
CA THR A 70 -3.33 -14.89 -6.30
C THR A 70 -2.84 -14.47 -7.69
N ALA A 71 -3.58 -13.57 -8.34
CA ALA A 71 -3.18 -12.97 -9.61
C ALA A 71 -1.96 -12.07 -9.44
N CYS A 72 -2.04 -11.11 -8.53
CA CYS A 72 -0.98 -10.14 -8.25
C CYS A 72 -1.20 -9.42 -6.92
N LEU A 73 -0.16 -8.72 -6.47
CA LEU A 73 -0.26 -7.66 -5.49
C LEU A 73 -0.24 -6.30 -6.20
N VAL A 74 -1.03 -5.34 -5.72
CA VAL A 74 -1.15 -4.01 -6.36
C VAL A 74 -0.79 -2.91 -5.38
N HIS A 75 0.14 -2.03 -5.76
CA HIS A 75 0.45 -0.79 -5.02
C HIS A 75 0.06 0.44 -5.84
N GLY A 76 -0.89 1.23 -5.33
CA GLY A 76 -1.28 2.49 -5.95
C GLY A 76 -0.43 3.67 -5.48
N THR A 77 0.26 4.35 -6.41
CA THR A 77 1.11 5.51 -6.12
C THR A 77 0.94 6.62 -7.14
N MET A 78 1.27 7.86 -6.77
CA MET A 78 1.34 8.96 -7.74
C MET A 78 2.48 8.69 -8.73
N PRO A 79 2.31 9.01 -10.02
CA PRO A 79 3.28 8.70 -11.08
C PRO A 79 4.66 9.34 -10.83
N GLU A 80 4.71 10.51 -10.19
CA GLU A 80 5.95 11.25 -9.88
C GLU A 80 6.86 10.49 -8.91
N PHE A 81 6.32 9.57 -8.10
CA PHE A 81 7.11 8.78 -7.16
C PHE A 81 7.67 7.49 -7.75
N VAL A 82 7.24 7.10 -8.96
CA VAL A 82 7.65 5.82 -9.57
C VAL A 82 9.12 5.83 -9.95
N GLU A 83 9.63 6.94 -10.49
CA GLU A 83 11.05 7.08 -10.83
C GLU A 83 11.95 6.88 -9.61
N GLY A 84 11.63 7.56 -8.50
CA GLY A 84 12.38 7.41 -7.25
C GLY A 84 12.40 5.97 -6.75
N ALA A 85 11.25 5.29 -6.77
CA ALA A 85 11.16 3.89 -6.36
C ALA A 85 11.97 2.94 -7.25
N ILE A 86 12.00 3.19 -8.56
CA ILE A 86 12.83 2.43 -9.52
C ILE A 86 14.31 2.64 -9.20
N LYS A 87 14.73 3.90 -9.06
CA LYS A 87 16.12 4.26 -8.77
C LYS A 87 16.61 3.66 -7.44
N ASP A 88 15.74 3.68 -6.43
CA ASP A 88 16.04 3.12 -5.10
C ASP A 88 15.90 1.58 -5.06
N GLY A 89 15.36 0.97 -6.12
CA GLY A 89 15.12 -0.47 -6.25
C GLY A 89 14.03 -1.01 -5.30
N HIS A 90 13.25 -0.15 -4.65
CA HIS A 90 12.22 -0.55 -3.70
C HIS A 90 11.09 0.49 -3.58
N LEU A 91 9.89 0.02 -3.21
CA LEU A 91 8.84 0.90 -2.70
C LEU A 91 9.07 1.16 -1.22
N GLY A 92 9.06 2.44 -0.84
CA GLY A 92 8.99 2.88 0.55
C GLY A 92 7.57 3.23 0.98
N SER A 93 7.36 3.42 2.29
CA SER A 93 6.07 3.86 2.85
C SER A 93 5.65 5.22 2.29
N ALA A 94 4.35 5.55 2.35
CA ALA A 94 3.86 6.86 1.92
C ALA A 94 4.59 8.01 2.64
N TYR A 95 4.93 7.83 3.92
CA TYR A 95 5.68 8.83 4.67
C TYR A 95 7.12 9.03 4.22
N ARG A 96 7.80 7.98 3.75
CA ARG A 96 9.12 8.14 3.13
C ARG A 96 9.05 8.96 1.84
N ARG A 97 7.92 8.94 1.13
CA ARG A 97 7.72 9.63 -0.15
C ARG A 97 7.22 11.06 0.04
N GLU A 98 6.24 11.24 0.92
CA GLU A 98 5.48 12.48 1.10
C GLU A 98 5.98 13.33 2.28
N GLY A 99 6.66 12.72 3.25
CA GLY A 99 7.19 13.40 4.43
C GLY A 99 6.13 13.81 5.48
N PRO A 100 6.55 14.40 6.61
CA PRO A 100 5.65 14.72 7.73
C PRO A 100 4.54 15.73 7.44
N THR A 101 4.70 16.52 6.39
CA THR A 101 3.74 17.50 5.86
C THR A 101 3.17 17.06 4.51
N GLY A 102 3.25 15.77 4.20
CA GLY A 102 2.79 15.19 2.95
C GLY A 102 1.30 15.39 2.67
N ASN A 103 0.91 15.33 1.40
CA ASN A 103 -0.49 15.45 0.98
C ASN A 103 -1.21 14.11 1.07
N TYR A 104 -1.34 13.59 2.28
CA TYR A 104 -2.01 12.32 2.53
C TYR A 104 -3.51 12.42 2.25
N SER A 105 -4.00 11.65 1.28
CA SER A 105 -5.42 11.63 0.95
C SER A 105 -6.27 10.88 1.97
N ARG A 106 -5.70 9.92 2.71
CA ARG A 106 -6.42 9.07 3.67
C ARG A 106 -6.27 9.57 5.10
N ASP A 107 -7.35 9.47 5.87
CA ASP A 107 -7.33 9.75 7.30
C ASP A 107 -6.44 8.79 8.09
N ALA A 108 -6.35 7.52 7.67
CA ALA A 108 -5.40 6.58 8.25
C ALA A 108 -3.95 7.06 8.07
N ASP A 109 -3.60 7.54 6.88
CA ASP A 109 -2.27 8.05 6.59
C ASP A 109 -1.98 9.36 7.34
N LYS A 110 -2.96 10.27 7.40
CA LYS A 110 -2.91 11.49 8.22
C LYS A 110 -2.75 11.23 9.73
N ARG A 111 -3.13 10.05 10.21
CA ARG A 111 -3.05 9.65 11.62
C ARG A 111 -1.85 8.77 11.93
N GLY A 112 -0.90 8.67 11.02
CA GLY A 112 0.30 7.87 11.27
C GLY A 112 0.23 6.43 10.72
N GLY A 113 -0.70 6.11 9.82
CA GLY A 113 -0.72 4.81 9.13
C GLY A 113 0.30 4.71 8.00
N GLY A 114 0.47 5.80 7.24
CA GLY A 114 1.23 5.83 5.98
C GLY A 114 2.75 5.74 6.09
N GLY A 115 3.31 5.70 7.29
CA GLY A 115 4.74 5.67 7.58
C GLY A 115 5.17 4.44 8.35
N LEU A 116 4.24 3.51 8.59
CA LEU A 116 4.49 2.24 9.25
C LEU A 116 5.00 1.15 8.31
N ALA A 117 4.60 1.21 7.03
CA ALA A 117 4.79 0.12 6.07
C ALA A 117 4.44 0.54 4.64
N VAL A 118 4.65 -0.38 3.69
CA VAL A 118 4.14 -0.29 2.32
C VAL A 118 2.88 -1.15 2.21
N TYR A 119 1.79 -0.58 1.72
CA TYR A 119 0.52 -1.30 1.61
C TYR A 119 0.30 -1.74 0.16
N THR A 120 -0.03 -3.02 -0.05
CA THR A 120 -0.51 -3.53 -1.33
C THR A 120 -1.93 -4.07 -1.16
N ARG A 121 -2.61 -4.35 -2.26
CA ARG A 121 -3.85 -5.13 -2.28
C ARG A 121 -3.59 -6.47 -2.94
N ALA A 122 -4.22 -7.52 -2.44
CA ALA A 122 -4.13 -8.84 -3.05
C ALA A 122 -5.27 -9.05 -4.05
N VAL A 123 -4.97 -9.42 -5.29
CA VAL A 123 -5.97 -9.70 -6.32
C VAL A 123 -5.98 -11.20 -6.55
N GLY A 124 -7.14 -11.85 -6.45
CA GLY A 124 -7.32 -13.25 -6.79
C GLY A 124 -7.43 -13.48 -8.30
N THR A 125 -7.08 -14.66 -8.78
CA THR A 125 -7.16 -15.03 -10.23
C THR A 125 -8.59 -14.99 -10.78
N GLU A 126 -9.59 -15.02 -9.90
CA GLU A 126 -11.01 -14.99 -10.24
C GLU A 126 -11.68 -13.62 -9.95
N HIS A 127 -10.91 -12.60 -9.55
CA HIS A 127 -11.42 -11.25 -9.24
C HIS A 127 -11.70 -10.41 -10.51
N THR A 128 -12.48 -10.96 -11.44
CA THR A 128 -12.71 -10.36 -12.77
C THR A 128 -13.39 -9.00 -12.75
N LYS A 129 -14.10 -8.67 -11.66
CA LYS A 129 -14.78 -7.36 -11.47
C LYS A 129 -13.85 -6.25 -10.99
N TRP A 130 -12.60 -6.56 -10.65
CA TRP A 130 -11.65 -5.56 -10.18
C TRP A 130 -11.25 -4.61 -11.30
N GLN A 131 -11.42 -3.30 -11.10
CA GLN A 131 -11.16 -2.28 -12.11
C GLN A 131 -9.67 -1.95 -12.19
N ALA A 132 -9.22 -1.50 -13.35
CA ALA A 132 -7.84 -1.11 -13.62
C ALA A 132 -7.38 0.08 -12.75
N MET A 133 -8.29 0.97 -12.36
CA MET A 133 -8.00 2.04 -11.38
C MET A 133 -7.81 1.53 -9.95
N GLY A 134 -8.06 0.23 -9.72
CA GLY A 134 -8.03 -0.47 -8.44
C GLY A 134 -9.26 -0.20 -7.56
N TYR A 135 -9.37 -0.90 -6.43
CA TYR A 135 -10.37 -0.65 -5.39
C TYR A 135 -9.78 -0.32 -4.02
N GLY A 136 -10.36 0.62 -3.28
CA GLY A 136 -9.90 0.99 -1.94
C GLY A 136 -8.57 1.78 -1.94
N VAL A 137 -7.62 1.36 -1.11
CA VAL A 137 -6.44 2.18 -0.79
C VAL A 137 -5.44 2.26 -1.93
N GLY A 138 -5.12 3.48 -2.36
CA GLY A 138 -4.23 3.71 -3.49
C GLY A 138 -4.96 3.70 -4.84
N SER A 139 -6.29 3.58 -4.84
CA SER A 139 -7.10 3.77 -6.05
C SER A 139 -7.46 5.23 -6.27
N ASN A 140 -7.14 5.74 -7.46
CA ASN A 140 -7.83 6.83 -8.13
C ASN A 140 -7.35 6.88 -9.58
N GLU A 141 -7.99 7.70 -10.41
CA GLU A 141 -7.65 7.84 -11.84
C GLU A 141 -6.25 8.45 -12.10
N ASN A 142 -5.69 9.16 -11.12
CA ASN A 142 -4.41 9.84 -11.17
C ASN A 142 -3.26 9.01 -10.58
N LYS A 143 -3.54 7.78 -10.12
CA LYS A 143 -2.56 6.89 -9.50
C LYS A 143 -2.21 5.79 -10.48
N VAL A 144 -0.92 5.50 -10.53
CA VAL A 144 -0.38 4.32 -11.19
C VAL A 144 -0.59 3.12 -10.27
N GLN A 145 -1.13 2.04 -10.82
CA GLN A 145 -1.22 0.76 -10.15
C GLN A 145 0.02 -0.06 -10.50
N LEU A 146 0.98 -0.13 -9.59
CA LEU A 146 2.15 -0.99 -9.73
C LEU A 146 1.77 -2.44 -9.44
N ILE A 147 2.10 -3.33 -10.37
CA ILE A 147 1.72 -4.73 -10.37
C ILE A 147 2.91 -5.56 -9.93
N LEU A 148 2.75 -6.22 -8.78
CA LEU A 148 3.79 -6.95 -8.09
C LEU A 148 3.46 -8.45 -8.13
N SER A 149 4.49 -9.28 -8.31
CA SER A 149 4.37 -10.73 -8.21
C SER A 149 4.01 -11.14 -6.78
N PRO A 150 3.05 -12.06 -6.60
CA PRO A 150 2.68 -12.56 -5.27
C PRO A 150 3.78 -13.43 -4.64
N GLU A 151 4.76 -13.89 -5.41
CA GLU A 151 5.92 -14.66 -4.91
C GLU A 151 6.73 -13.91 -3.84
N ILE A 152 6.64 -12.58 -3.82
CA ILE A 152 7.29 -11.77 -2.78
C ILE A 152 6.82 -12.14 -1.37
N LEU A 153 5.61 -12.69 -1.21
CA LEU A 153 5.05 -13.13 0.08
C LEU A 153 5.77 -14.35 0.65
N ASN A 154 6.43 -15.15 -0.21
CA ASN A 154 7.22 -16.33 0.16
C ASN A 154 8.72 -16.03 0.29
N LYS A 155 9.16 -14.81 -0.05
CA LYS A 155 10.57 -14.45 -0.05
C LYS A 155 11.14 -14.51 1.38
N PRO A 156 12.26 -15.22 1.61
CA PRO A 156 12.95 -15.18 2.89
C PRO A 156 13.29 -13.75 3.30
N ASN A 157 13.13 -13.43 4.58
CA ASN A 157 13.37 -12.10 5.16
C ASN A 157 12.43 -10.98 4.66
N HIS A 158 11.43 -11.26 3.83
CA HIS A 158 10.37 -10.29 3.52
C HIS A 158 9.23 -10.41 4.52
N THR A 159 9.11 -9.42 5.40
CA THR A 159 8.07 -9.47 6.43
C THR A 159 6.81 -8.76 5.97
N TRP A 160 5.66 -9.43 6.11
CA TRP A 160 4.36 -8.83 5.82
C TRP A 160 3.26 -9.33 6.75
N ARG A 161 2.14 -8.59 6.83
CA ARG A 161 0.96 -8.87 7.66
C ARG A 161 -0.32 -8.58 6.88
N ALA A 162 -1.42 -9.24 7.25
CA ALA A 162 -2.74 -8.81 6.78
C ALA A 162 -3.10 -7.49 7.48
N SER A 163 -3.57 -6.47 6.75
CA SER A 163 -3.73 -5.13 7.31
C SER A 163 -4.81 -5.05 8.41
N SER A 164 -4.47 -4.47 9.57
CA SER A 164 -5.36 -4.32 10.74
C SER A 164 -6.17 -3.02 10.73
N THR A 165 -5.60 -1.94 10.19
CA THR A 165 -6.14 -0.58 10.28
C THR A 165 -7.36 -0.37 9.40
N ASP A 166 -7.37 -1.02 8.23
CA ASP A 166 -8.42 -0.86 7.23
C ASP A 166 -9.41 -2.02 7.23
N ASN A 167 -9.15 -3.06 8.03
CA ASN A 167 -10.14 -4.06 8.42
C ASN A 167 -10.99 -3.60 9.61
N MET A 168 -11.18 -2.29 9.78
CA MET A 168 -11.83 -1.66 10.94
C MET A 168 -11.22 -2.06 12.30
N GLY A 169 -9.91 -2.31 12.35
CA GLY A 169 -9.24 -2.83 13.55
C GLY A 169 -9.33 -4.35 13.73
N LYS A 170 -10.02 -5.09 12.87
CA LYS A 170 -10.18 -6.54 12.96
C LYS A 170 -9.04 -7.30 12.28
N ALA A 171 -7.79 -7.00 12.65
CA ALA A 171 -6.71 -7.89 12.24
C ALA A 171 -6.96 -9.31 12.79
N PRO A 172 -6.51 -10.36 12.08
CA PRO A 172 -6.59 -11.72 12.62
C PRO A 172 -6.02 -11.76 14.04
N GLY A 173 -6.78 -12.32 14.99
CA GLY A 173 -6.36 -12.42 16.39
C GLY A 173 -6.61 -11.18 17.26
N VAL A 174 -6.96 -10.02 16.70
CA VAL A 174 -7.35 -8.82 17.48
C VAL A 174 -8.76 -8.98 18.04
N LEU A 175 -8.94 -8.68 19.33
CA LEU A 175 -10.24 -8.71 20.01
C LEU A 175 -10.84 -7.30 20.18
N PRO A 176 -12.17 -7.17 20.36
CA PRO A 176 -12.79 -5.87 20.65
C PRO A 176 -12.19 -5.15 21.87
N ALA A 177 -11.75 -5.90 22.88
CA ALA A 177 -11.07 -5.34 24.06
C ALA A 177 -9.73 -4.69 23.70
N ASP A 178 -8.97 -5.25 22.76
CA ASP A 178 -7.71 -4.65 22.30
C ASP A 178 -7.96 -3.32 21.57
N LEU A 179 -9.03 -3.25 20.78
CA LEU A 179 -9.44 -2.00 20.12
C LEU A 179 -9.87 -0.93 21.13
N ALA A 180 -10.57 -1.33 22.19
CA ALA A 180 -10.91 -0.44 23.29
C ALA A 180 -9.66 0.07 24.02
N ASP A 181 -8.66 -0.79 24.26
CA ASP A 181 -7.39 -0.38 24.86
C ASP A 181 -6.63 0.65 24.02
N VAL A 182 -6.64 0.50 22.68
CA VAL A 182 -6.03 1.50 21.78
C VAL A 182 -6.80 2.82 21.84
N LYS A 183 -8.13 2.78 21.78
CA LYS A 183 -8.97 3.99 21.88
C LYS A 183 -8.76 4.74 23.20
N ASN A 184 -8.50 4.01 24.28
CA ASN A 184 -8.26 4.56 25.61
C ASN A 184 -6.78 4.91 25.86
N GLY A 185 -5.90 4.84 24.84
CA GLY A 185 -4.49 5.18 24.95
C GLY A 185 -3.65 4.22 25.80
N LYS A 186 -4.19 3.05 26.17
CA LYS A 186 -3.47 2.02 26.94
C LYS A 186 -2.53 1.20 26.08
N LYS A 187 -2.88 1.04 24.80
CA LYS A 187 -2.10 0.40 23.75
C LYS A 187 -2.00 1.36 22.57
N ASP A 188 -1.06 1.11 21.67
CA ASP A 188 -1.02 1.77 20.38
C ASP A 188 -1.37 0.77 19.26
N GLY A 189 -1.48 1.26 18.02
CA GLY A 189 -1.76 0.39 16.88
C GLY A 189 -0.69 -0.69 16.64
N TRP A 190 0.52 -0.52 17.19
CA TRP A 190 1.61 -1.52 17.13
C TRP A 190 1.21 -2.82 17.79
N ASP A 191 0.62 -2.68 18.98
CA ASP A 191 0.26 -3.81 19.83
C ASP A 191 -0.75 -4.74 19.15
N LEU A 192 -1.55 -4.20 18.21
CA LEU A 192 -2.51 -4.98 17.42
C LEU A 192 -1.84 -5.86 16.36
N TRP A 193 -0.72 -5.43 15.78
CA TRP A 193 0.00 -6.22 14.76
C TRP A 193 0.65 -7.48 15.37
N ALA A 194 1.16 -7.37 16.59
CA ALA A 194 1.73 -8.48 17.34
C ALA A 194 0.69 -9.53 17.79
N LYS A 195 -0.61 -9.23 17.69
CA LYS A 195 -1.70 -10.19 17.98
C LYS A 195 -2.02 -11.12 16.82
N GLN A 196 -1.57 -10.81 15.61
CA GLN A 196 -1.75 -11.72 14.49
C GLN A 196 -0.95 -12.98 14.74
N SER A 197 -1.60 -14.14 14.61
CA SER A 197 -0.92 -15.42 14.50
C SER A 197 -0.63 -15.71 13.04
N GLU A 198 0.37 -16.54 12.77
CA GLU A 198 0.75 -16.87 11.40
C GLU A 198 -0.40 -17.57 10.65
N ARG A 199 -1.05 -18.54 11.30
CA ARG A 199 -2.24 -19.19 10.79
C ARG A 199 -3.36 -18.19 10.49
N GLY A 200 -3.61 -17.26 11.41
CA GLY A 200 -4.66 -16.24 11.25
C GLY A 200 -4.40 -15.34 10.05
N ARG A 201 -3.14 -14.90 9.86
CA ARG A 201 -2.71 -14.16 8.66
C ARG A 201 -2.99 -14.96 7.38
N ASN A 202 -2.53 -16.21 7.32
CA ASN A 202 -2.67 -17.04 6.11
C ASN A 202 -4.14 -17.30 5.78
N GLN A 203 -4.97 -17.60 6.78
CA GLN A 203 -6.40 -17.79 6.59
C GLN A 203 -7.07 -16.53 6.06
N ALA A 204 -6.76 -15.36 6.63
CA ALA A 204 -7.33 -14.10 6.19
C ALA A 204 -6.92 -13.76 4.74
N PHE A 205 -5.63 -13.89 4.42
CA PHE A 205 -5.14 -13.69 3.06
C PHE A 205 -5.81 -14.65 2.06
N ASN A 206 -5.88 -15.94 2.40
CA ASN A 206 -6.48 -16.95 1.52
C ASN A 206 -7.98 -16.72 1.32
N GLU A 207 -8.68 -16.17 2.32
CA GLU A 207 -10.08 -15.78 2.17
C GLU A 207 -10.22 -14.57 1.24
N THR A 208 -9.31 -13.60 1.34
CA THR A 208 -9.28 -12.41 0.49
C THR A 208 -9.20 -12.76 -1.00
N VAL A 209 -8.33 -13.70 -1.39
CA VAL A 209 -8.05 -13.98 -2.82
C VAL A 209 -9.02 -14.98 -3.45
N LYS A 210 -10.03 -15.47 -2.71
CA LYS A 210 -11.06 -16.35 -3.28
C LYS A 210 -11.96 -15.61 -4.27
N ALA A 211 -12.52 -16.37 -5.22
CA ALA A 211 -13.52 -15.90 -6.18
C ALA A 211 -14.71 -15.20 -5.53
N GLN A 212 -15.20 -15.76 -4.42
CA GLN A 212 -16.26 -15.18 -3.59
C GLN A 212 -15.81 -15.18 -2.13
N PRO A 213 -15.22 -14.08 -1.65
CA PRO A 213 -14.91 -13.93 -0.23
C PRO A 213 -16.21 -13.95 0.58
N LYS A 214 -16.18 -14.52 1.78
CA LYS A 214 -17.29 -14.38 2.74
C LYS A 214 -17.57 -12.90 3.02
N GLY A 215 -18.80 -12.46 2.75
CA GLY A 215 -19.20 -11.05 2.88
C GLY A 215 -19.18 -10.25 1.58
N GLY A 216 -18.84 -10.88 0.44
CA GLY A 216 -18.81 -10.25 -0.88
C GLY A 216 -17.42 -9.73 -1.26
N PHE A 217 -17.35 -8.98 -2.36
CA PHE A 217 -16.11 -8.32 -2.78
C PHE A 217 -15.65 -7.37 -1.68
N ALA A 218 -14.51 -7.67 -1.04
CA ALA A 218 -13.94 -6.82 -0.01
C ALA A 218 -13.19 -5.66 -0.66
N GLU A 219 -13.73 -4.45 -0.55
CA GLU A 219 -13.02 -3.21 -0.96
C GLU A 219 -11.74 -2.98 -0.15
N ASN A 220 -11.67 -3.55 1.07
CA ASN A 220 -10.52 -3.50 1.95
C ASN A 220 -9.88 -4.88 2.08
N ASN A 221 -8.74 -5.06 1.40
CA ASN A 221 -8.04 -6.34 1.36
C ASN A 221 -6.50 -6.17 1.33
N GLU A 222 -6.05 -5.16 2.07
CA GLU A 222 -4.67 -4.74 2.03
C GLU A 222 -3.71 -5.70 2.75
N GLN A 223 -2.50 -5.78 2.22
CA GLN A 223 -1.36 -6.44 2.81
C GLN A 223 -0.32 -5.38 3.18
N MET A 224 0.13 -5.44 4.41
CA MET A 224 1.12 -4.51 4.95
C MET A 224 2.50 -5.15 4.86
N HIS A 225 3.40 -4.57 4.08
CA HIS A 225 4.78 -4.99 3.92
C HIS A 225 5.72 -4.13 4.75
N TRP A 226 6.53 -4.81 5.56
CA TRP A 226 7.41 -4.20 6.53
C TRP A 226 8.57 -3.45 5.85
N GLU A 227 8.81 -2.20 6.22
CA GLU A 227 9.90 -1.34 5.69
C GLU A 227 9.76 -0.95 4.22
N LYS A 228 9.80 -1.93 3.34
CA LYS A 228 9.88 -1.75 1.89
C LYS A 228 9.40 -2.98 1.14
N ILE A 229 9.09 -2.78 -0.14
CA ILE A 229 8.92 -3.87 -1.10
C ILE A 229 10.04 -3.79 -2.12
N PRO A 230 10.96 -4.76 -2.19
CA PRO A 230 11.98 -4.76 -3.23
C PRO A 230 11.30 -4.89 -4.60
N LEU A 231 11.67 -4.03 -5.54
CA LEU A 231 11.07 -4.03 -6.87
C LEU A 231 11.78 -4.96 -7.84
N GLN A 232 13.08 -5.20 -7.65
CA GLN A 232 13.82 -6.18 -8.43
C GLN A 232 13.14 -7.55 -8.33
N ASP A 233 12.81 -8.12 -9.49
CA ASP A 233 12.07 -9.38 -9.68
C ASP A 233 10.65 -9.43 -9.11
N SER A 234 10.21 -8.43 -8.34
CA SER A 234 8.82 -8.32 -7.85
C SER A 234 7.95 -7.46 -8.76
N LEU A 235 8.47 -6.38 -9.37
CA LEU A 235 7.69 -5.51 -10.25
C LEU A 235 7.54 -6.13 -11.63
N LYS A 236 6.30 -6.31 -12.07
CA LYS A 236 5.97 -7.02 -13.31
C LYS A 236 5.19 -6.18 -14.30
N GLY A 237 4.60 -5.09 -13.84
CA GLY A 237 3.96 -4.11 -14.71
C GLY A 237 3.50 -2.87 -13.98
N ALA A 238 3.02 -1.90 -14.74
CA ALA A 238 2.30 -0.75 -14.23
C ALA A 238 1.05 -0.49 -15.08
N VAL A 239 -0.06 -0.15 -14.44
CA VAL A 239 -1.31 0.22 -15.10
C VAL A 239 -1.64 1.67 -14.76
N CYS A 240 -1.78 2.48 -15.80
CA CYS A 240 -2.24 3.85 -15.73
C CYS A 240 -3.70 3.92 -16.22
N THR A 241 -4.51 4.77 -15.60
CA THR A 241 -5.89 5.01 -16.04
C THR A 241 -6.16 6.44 -16.49
N SER A 242 -5.12 7.26 -16.51
CA SER A 242 -5.10 8.60 -17.11
C SER A 242 -3.91 8.72 -18.05
N GLN A 243 -4.12 9.41 -19.17
CA GLN A 243 -3.05 9.68 -20.14
C GLN A 243 -1.91 10.47 -19.50
N SER A 244 -2.22 11.43 -18.62
CA SER A 244 -1.22 12.21 -17.89
C SER A 244 -0.28 11.34 -17.07
N SER A 245 -0.81 10.35 -16.33
CA SER A 245 0.02 9.43 -15.54
C SER A 245 0.90 8.57 -16.44
N PHE A 246 0.36 8.06 -17.55
CA PHE A 246 1.14 7.31 -18.55
C PHE A 246 2.25 8.16 -19.15
N ASP A 247 1.95 9.39 -19.55
CA ASP A 247 2.92 10.32 -20.12
C ASP A 247 4.02 10.68 -19.12
N THR A 248 3.70 10.82 -17.83
CA THR A 248 4.70 11.01 -16.78
C THR A 248 5.63 9.80 -16.67
N LEU A 249 5.12 8.57 -16.70
CA LEU A 249 5.98 7.38 -16.68
C LEU A 249 6.85 7.25 -17.92
N MET A 250 6.36 7.67 -19.08
CA MET A 250 7.13 7.66 -20.33
C MET A 250 8.25 8.72 -20.38
N LYS A 251 8.32 9.63 -19.40
CA LYS A 251 9.42 10.59 -19.23
C LYS A 251 10.54 10.06 -18.33
N ILE A 252 10.35 8.93 -17.66
CA ILE A 252 11.39 8.31 -16.83
C ILE A 252 12.60 7.98 -17.72
N PRO A 253 13.84 8.33 -17.33
CA PRO A 253 15.02 8.01 -18.11
C PRO A 253 15.10 6.51 -18.44
N GLY A 254 15.28 6.17 -19.72
CA GLY A 254 15.29 4.77 -20.20
C GLY A 254 13.92 4.16 -20.47
N ALA A 255 12.81 4.89 -20.21
CA ALA A 255 11.49 4.46 -20.63
C ALA A 255 11.38 4.45 -22.16
N THR A 256 10.57 3.54 -22.68
CA THR A 256 10.29 3.43 -24.12
C THR A 256 8.79 3.43 -24.34
N ARG A 257 8.28 4.42 -25.08
CA ARG A 257 6.90 4.45 -25.55
C ARG A 257 6.79 3.60 -26.82
N LYS A 258 5.89 2.63 -26.84
CA LYS A 258 5.58 1.80 -28.01
C LYS A 258 4.37 2.33 -28.78
N SER A 259 3.36 2.82 -28.06
CA SER A 259 2.15 3.45 -28.58
C SER A 259 1.58 4.43 -27.56
N ASP A 260 0.42 5.02 -27.85
CA ASP A 260 -0.28 5.89 -26.89
C ASP A 260 -0.81 5.14 -25.67
N THR A 261 -0.93 3.81 -25.76
CA THR A 261 -1.46 2.95 -24.70
C THR A 261 -0.45 1.99 -24.10
N GLU A 262 0.76 1.88 -24.67
CA GLU A 262 1.75 0.89 -24.27
C GLU A 262 3.17 1.46 -24.25
N GLY A 263 3.91 1.09 -23.22
CA GLY A 263 5.30 1.47 -23.05
C GLY A 263 6.03 0.57 -22.07
N THR A 264 7.24 0.94 -21.72
CA THR A 264 8.05 0.26 -20.70
C THR A 264 8.84 1.27 -19.89
N ILE A 265 9.17 0.90 -18.65
CA ILE A 265 10.08 1.64 -17.76
C ILE A 265 11.21 0.70 -17.33
N PRO A 266 12.44 1.20 -17.10
CA PRO A 266 13.56 0.34 -16.71
C PRO A 266 13.42 -0.17 -15.27
N MET A 267 13.95 -1.36 -15.01
CA MET A 267 14.12 -1.95 -13.68
C MET A 267 15.38 -2.83 -13.69
N GLY A 268 16.51 -2.27 -13.24
CA GLY A 268 17.82 -2.89 -13.43
C GLY A 268 18.10 -3.07 -14.92
N GLU A 269 18.44 -4.30 -15.33
CA GLU A 269 18.69 -4.66 -16.74
C GLU A 269 17.40 -5.03 -17.51
N LYS A 270 16.25 -5.06 -16.83
CA LYS A 270 14.96 -5.46 -17.41
C LYS A 270 14.10 -4.23 -17.72
N HIS A 271 13.14 -4.41 -18.62
CA HIS A 271 12.09 -3.44 -18.90
C HIS A 271 10.75 -3.95 -18.39
N VAL A 272 10.10 -3.15 -17.56
CA VAL A 272 8.78 -3.44 -17.00
C VAL A 272 7.72 -2.82 -17.91
N PRO A 273 6.72 -3.60 -18.36
CA PRO A 273 5.64 -3.09 -19.19
C PRO A 273 4.76 -2.08 -18.44
N VAL A 274 4.36 -1.03 -19.15
CA VAL A 274 3.40 -0.02 -18.68
C VAL A 274 2.26 0.04 -19.68
N ILE A 275 1.03 -0.01 -19.19
CA ILE A 275 -0.17 0.11 -20.02
C ILE A 275 -1.06 1.25 -19.56
N PHE A 276 -1.67 1.94 -20.50
CA PHE A 276 -2.80 2.81 -20.27
C PHE A 276 -4.10 2.08 -20.63
N ALA A 277 -5.00 1.95 -19.65
CA ALA A 277 -6.30 1.30 -19.79
C ALA A 277 -7.42 2.24 -19.35
N SER A 278 -8.62 2.07 -19.91
CA SER A 278 -9.80 2.77 -19.39
C SER A 278 -10.05 2.36 -17.94
N LYS A 279 -10.40 3.32 -17.08
CA LYS A 279 -10.59 3.13 -15.64
C LYS A 279 -11.55 1.98 -15.28
N ASP A 280 -12.60 1.81 -16.08
CA ASP A 280 -13.66 0.82 -15.83
C ASP A 280 -13.31 -0.58 -16.38
N THR A 281 -12.17 -0.71 -17.05
CA THR A 281 -11.70 -1.99 -17.58
C THR A 281 -11.33 -2.91 -16.44
N SER A 282 -11.62 -4.21 -16.59
CA SER A 282 -11.10 -5.24 -15.68
C SER A 282 -9.56 -5.19 -15.61
N LEU A 283 -9.01 -5.12 -14.40
CA LEU A 283 -7.57 -5.18 -14.13
C LEU A 283 -6.99 -6.46 -14.71
N LEU A 284 -7.54 -7.63 -14.37
CA LEU A 284 -7.07 -8.92 -14.89
C LEU A 284 -7.11 -8.95 -16.42
N GLY A 285 -8.18 -8.43 -17.02
CA GLY A 285 -8.29 -8.29 -18.46
C GLY A 285 -7.21 -7.38 -19.07
N ALA A 286 -6.88 -6.27 -18.41
CA ALA A 286 -5.81 -5.37 -18.84
C ALA A 286 -4.43 -6.04 -18.74
N LEU A 287 -4.13 -6.72 -17.64
CA LEU A 287 -2.86 -7.43 -17.44
C LEU A 287 -2.68 -8.56 -18.47
N LYS A 288 -3.73 -9.33 -18.74
CA LYS A 288 -3.69 -10.42 -19.73
C LYS A 288 -3.47 -9.91 -21.14
N ARG A 289 -4.20 -8.87 -21.57
CA ARG A 289 -4.00 -8.25 -22.90
C ARG A 289 -2.59 -7.70 -23.10
N ALA A 290 -1.99 -7.19 -22.02
CA ALA A 290 -0.63 -6.65 -22.04
C ALA A 290 0.47 -7.71 -21.96
N GLY A 291 0.12 -9.00 -21.87
CA GLY A 291 1.08 -10.08 -21.66
C GLY A 291 1.79 -10.04 -20.30
N ILE A 292 1.25 -9.29 -19.33
CA ILE A 292 1.77 -9.21 -17.94
C ILE A 292 1.32 -10.41 -17.13
N ALA A 293 0.09 -10.87 -17.38
CA ALA A 293 -0.48 -12.06 -16.74
C ALA A 293 -0.61 -13.21 -17.73
N ASN A 294 -0.47 -14.44 -17.23
CA ASN A 294 -0.67 -15.67 -18.00
C ASN A 294 -2.16 -15.98 -18.24
N ASP A 295 -2.45 -17.11 -18.87
CA ASP A 295 -3.83 -17.52 -19.17
C ASP A 295 -4.71 -17.76 -17.94
N SER A 296 -4.10 -18.11 -16.81
CA SER A 296 -4.72 -18.27 -15.51
C SER A 296 -4.79 -16.96 -14.70
N ASN A 297 -4.56 -15.81 -15.35
CA ASN A 297 -4.53 -14.47 -14.75
C ASN A 297 -3.43 -14.25 -13.70
N GLN A 298 -2.41 -15.10 -13.64
CA GLN A 298 -1.31 -14.96 -12.70
C GLN A 298 -0.18 -14.13 -13.31
N VAL A 299 0.38 -13.25 -12.48
CA VAL A 299 1.58 -12.48 -12.80
C VAL A 299 2.78 -13.19 -12.19
N GLY A 300 3.71 -13.65 -13.05
CA GLY A 300 4.93 -14.36 -12.65
C GLY A 300 6.08 -13.43 -12.34
#